data_AF-A0A846CZ82-F1
#
_entry.id   AF-A0A846CZ82-F1
#
_cell.length_a   1.000
_cell.length_b   1.000
_cell.length_c   1.000
_cell.angle_alpha   90.00
_cell.angle_beta   90.00
_cell.angle_gamma   90.00
#
_symmetry.space_group_name_H-M   'P 1'
#
loop_
_entity.id
_entity.type
_entity.pdbx_description
1 polymer ?
#
loop_
_entity_poly.entity_id
_entity_poly.type
_entity_poly.pdbx_seq_one_letter_code
_entity_poly.pdbx_strand_id
1 'polypeptide(L)'
;MIRVYTEQVKGKRWLQQYQGCSPVFACILGFTATGLIPGISAAGATPDDRQYTAIADAEFLVNGVTPQPQYPLPPLTVGVSPVLISRALVEAFNLPIYLFNAGLPHPPTVPAI
;
A
#
# COMPACT_ATOMS: atom_id res chain seq x y z
N MET A 1 6.67 17.61 -16.37
CA MET A 1 5.67 17.08 -17.34
C MET A 1 5.82 15.57 -17.39
N ILE A 2 4.73 14.81 -17.19
CA ILE A 2 4.74 13.34 -17.23
C ILE A 2 4.92 12.88 -18.68
N ARG A 3 5.91 12.00 -18.95
CA ARG A 3 6.19 11.46 -20.30
C ARG A 3 5.38 10.20 -20.55
N VAL A 4 4.84 10.05 -21.76
CA VAL A 4 4.07 8.89 -22.21
C VAL A 4 4.89 8.11 -23.23
N TYR A 5 5.27 6.87 -22.92
CA TYR A 5 6.19 6.06 -23.74
C TYR A 5 5.47 5.11 -24.71
N THR A 6 4.28 4.62 -24.37
CA THR A 6 3.45 3.71 -25.17
C THR A 6 2.02 4.24 -25.27
N GLU A 7 1.23 3.77 -26.26
CA GLU A 7 -0.17 4.18 -26.46
C GLU A 7 -0.38 5.72 -26.40
N GLN A 8 0.51 6.48 -27.07
CA GLN A 8 0.69 7.93 -26.82
C GLN A 8 -0.61 8.75 -26.85
N VAL A 9 -1.51 8.44 -27.79
CA VAL A 9 -2.80 9.14 -27.90
C VAL A 9 -3.68 8.89 -26.67
N LYS A 10 -3.80 7.62 -26.25
CA LYS A 10 -4.59 7.25 -25.07
C LYS A 10 -3.97 7.81 -23.79
N GLY A 11 -2.65 7.69 -23.63
CA GLY A 11 -1.95 8.21 -22.45
C GLY A 11 -2.04 9.73 -22.33
N LYS A 12 -1.87 10.48 -23.43
CA LYS A 12 -2.05 11.95 -23.42
C LYS A 12 -3.49 12.33 -23.10
N ARG A 13 -4.48 11.64 -23.65
CA ARG A 13 -5.90 11.87 -23.36
C ARG A 13 -6.21 11.61 -21.88
N TRP A 14 -5.70 10.51 -21.32
CA TRP A 14 -5.88 10.20 -19.90
C TRP A 14 -5.27 11.27 -18.99
N LEU A 15 -4.04 11.70 -19.27
CA LEU A 15 -3.39 12.78 -18.52
C LEU A 15 -4.19 14.08 -18.57
N GLN A 16 -4.68 14.46 -19.75
CA GLN A 16 -5.53 15.65 -19.92
C GLN A 16 -6.85 15.53 -19.15
N GLN A 17 -7.47 14.35 -19.17
CA GLN A 17 -8.77 14.12 -18.54
C GLN A 17 -8.71 14.21 -17.00
N TYR A 18 -7.64 13.70 -16.39
CA TYR A 18 -7.54 13.62 -14.92
C TYR A 18 -6.64 14.69 -14.29
N GLN A 19 -6.03 15.56 -15.10
CA GLN A 19 -5.24 16.67 -14.59
C GLN A 19 -6.10 17.61 -13.74
N GLY A 20 -5.70 17.82 -12.49
CA GLY A 20 -6.41 18.68 -11.55
C GLY A 20 -7.60 18.03 -10.85
N CYS A 21 -7.91 16.76 -11.15
CA CYS A 21 -8.92 16.00 -10.40
C CYS A 21 -8.35 15.55 -9.03
N SER A 22 -9.23 15.49 -8.03
CA SER A 22 -8.90 14.90 -6.71
C SER A 22 -9.22 13.40 -6.72
N PRO A 23 -8.23 12.52 -6.53
CA PRO A 23 -8.49 11.08 -6.47
C PRO A 23 -8.92 10.64 -5.07
N VAL A 24 -9.52 9.45 -5.01
CA VAL A 24 -9.66 8.67 -3.77
C VAL A 24 -8.64 7.54 -3.78
N PHE A 25 -8.09 7.19 -2.62
CA PHE A 25 -7.15 6.08 -2.47
C PHE A 25 -7.87 4.86 -1.89
N ALA A 26 -8.00 3.81 -2.68
CA ALA A 26 -8.53 2.52 -2.23
C ALA A 26 -7.39 1.50 -2.12
N CYS A 27 -7.20 0.90 -0.94
CA CYS A 27 -6.22 -0.16 -0.71
C CYS A 27 -6.94 -1.45 -0.35
N ILE A 28 -6.71 -2.49 -1.15
CA ILE A 28 -7.30 -3.80 -0.94
C ILE A 28 -6.22 -4.68 -0.33
N LEU A 29 -6.47 -5.13 0.90
CA LEU A 29 -5.56 -5.93 1.69
C LEU A 29 -5.89 -7.41 1.47
N GLY A 30 -4.91 -8.16 0.97
CA GLY A 30 -5.07 -9.57 0.66
C GLY A 30 -3.93 -10.39 1.21
N PHE A 31 -4.21 -11.64 1.50
CA PHE A 31 -3.24 -12.64 1.90
C PHE A 31 -3.40 -13.90 1.04
N THR A 32 -2.29 -14.61 0.85
CA THR A 32 -2.29 -15.94 0.26
C THR A 32 -1.30 -16.82 1.00
N ALA A 33 -1.71 -18.06 1.32
CA ALA A 33 -0.85 -19.04 1.97
C ALA A 33 0.38 -19.39 1.12
N THR A 34 0.32 -19.23 -0.20
CA THR A 34 1.49 -19.35 -1.10
C THR A 34 2.60 -18.38 -0.70
N GLY A 35 2.22 -17.23 -0.13
CA GLY A 35 3.16 -16.25 0.40
C GLY A 35 4.02 -16.81 1.52
N LEU A 36 3.62 -17.86 2.25
CA LEU A 36 4.42 -18.46 3.33
C LEU A 36 5.52 -19.40 2.84
N ILE A 37 5.57 -19.71 1.54
CA ILE A 37 6.63 -20.55 0.99
C ILE A 37 7.95 -19.77 0.99
N PRO A 38 9.05 -20.31 1.57
CA PRO A 38 10.35 -19.66 1.54
C PRO A 38 10.80 -19.31 0.12
N GLY A 39 11.34 -18.09 -0.07
CA GLY A 39 11.85 -17.63 -1.37
C GLY A 39 10.81 -17.13 -2.39
N ILE A 40 9.50 -17.24 -2.12
CA ILE A 40 8.46 -16.79 -3.08
C ILE A 40 8.15 -15.29 -2.99
N SER A 41 8.32 -14.69 -1.83
CA SER A 41 7.98 -13.28 -1.59
C SER A 41 9.11 -12.53 -0.89
N ALA A 42 9.32 -11.28 -1.29
CA ALA A 42 10.21 -10.33 -0.61
C ALA A 42 9.49 -9.50 0.46
N ALA A 43 8.18 -9.66 0.62
CA ALA A 43 7.41 -9.01 1.68
C ALA A 43 7.64 -9.71 3.02
N GLY A 44 7.65 -8.94 4.11
CA GLY A 44 7.96 -9.43 5.45
C GLY A 44 9.44 -9.81 5.62
N ALA A 45 9.96 -9.80 6.85
CA ALA A 45 11.34 -10.22 7.11
C ALA A 45 11.46 -11.75 7.06
N THR A 46 10.42 -12.46 7.47
CA THR A 46 10.29 -13.92 7.44
C THR A 46 9.01 -14.35 6.72
N PRO A 47 8.86 -15.64 6.35
CA PRO A 47 7.62 -16.15 5.81
C PRO A 47 6.41 -15.91 6.72
N ASP A 48 6.54 -16.08 8.03
CA ASP A 48 5.43 -15.92 8.98
C ASP A 48 5.01 -14.44 9.12
N ASP A 49 5.95 -13.50 9.03
CA ASP A 49 5.64 -12.05 9.07
C ASP A 49 4.68 -11.63 7.95
N ARG A 50 4.62 -12.38 6.84
CA ARG A 50 3.76 -12.07 5.68
C ARG A 50 2.27 -12.13 6.01
N GLN A 51 1.89 -12.79 7.10
CA GLN A 51 0.52 -12.76 7.61
C GLN A 51 0.11 -11.37 8.14
N TYR A 52 1.10 -10.55 8.51
CA TYR A 52 0.91 -9.24 9.12
C TYR A 52 1.39 -8.09 8.24
N THR A 53 2.19 -8.33 7.20
CA THR A 53 2.74 -7.25 6.36
C THR A 53 1.67 -6.32 5.78
N ALA A 54 0.56 -6.86 5.27
CA ALA A 54 -0.54 -6.03 4.75
C ALA A 54 -1.24 -5.21 5.85
N ILE A 55 -1.26 -5.72 7.10
CA ILE A 55 -1.80 -5.00 8.26
C ILE A 55 -0.87 -3.87 8.66
N ALA A 56 0.45 -4.12 8.70
CA ALA A 56 1.46 -3.10 8.98
C ALA A 56 1.43 -1.97 7.94
N ASP A 57 1.28 -2.32 6.65
CA ASP A 57 1.11 -1.35 5.57
C ASP A 57 -0.17 -0.52 5.79
N ALA A 58 -1.30 -1.17 6.06
CA ALA A 58 -2.57 -0.48 6.30
C ALA A 58 -2.51 0.48 7.50
N GLU A 59 -1.92 0.03 8.61
CA GLU A 59 -1.73 0.84 9.81
C GLU A 59 -0.88 2.07 9.52
N PHE A 60 0.26 1.89 8.85
CA PHE A 60 1.16 2.98 8.51
C PHE A 60 0.53 3.97 7.51
N LEU A 61 -0.24 3.47 6.54
CA LEU A 61 -0.92 4.31 5.56
C LEU A 61 -1.88 5.31 6.24
N VAL A 62 -2.64 4.84 7.23
CA VAL A 62 -3.64 5.65 7.94
C VAL A 62 -2.99 6.52 9.00
N ASN A 63 -2.14 5.94 9.86
CA ASN A 63 -1.62 6.62 11.05
C ASN A 63 -0.32 7.39 10.80
N GLY A 64 0.42 7.06 9.73
CA GLY A 64 1.75 7.60 9.48
C GLY A 64 2.79 7.09 10.49
N VAL A 65 3.81 7.90 10.74
CA VAL A 65 4.88 7.57 11.71
C VAL A 65 4.34 7.76 13.13
N THR A 66 4.22 6.66 13.87
CA THR A 66 3.83 6.67 15.29
C THR A 66 4.98 6.16 16.16
N PRO A 67 5.11 6.61 17.42
CA PRO A 67 6.16 6.12 18.32
C PRO A 67 6.03 4.64 18.68
N GLN A 68 4.81 4.10 18.66
CA GLN A 68 4.50 2.73 19.08
C GLN A 68 3.38 2.16 18.17
N PRO A 69 3.70 1.79 16.92
CA PRO A 69 2.75 1.10 16.06
C PRO A 69 2.45 -0.30 16.62
N GLN A 70 1.23 -0.78 16.42
CA GLN A 70 0.87 -2.15 16.79
C GLN A 70 1.58 -3.16 15.88
N TYR A 71 1.65 -2.87 14.58
CA TYR A 71 2.47 -3.60 13.62
C TYR A 71 3.48 -2.65 12.96
N PRO A 72 4.76 -2.65 13.42
CA PRO A 72 5.79 -1.85 12.77
C PRO A 72 6.05 -2.36 11.35
N LEU A 73 6.36 -1.43 10.43
CA LEU A 73 6.85 -1.84 9.11
C LEU A 73 8.12 -2.67 9.30
N PRO A 74 8.18 -3.88 8.72
CA PRO A 74 9.31 -4.77 8.93
C PRO A 74 10.58 -4.14 8.32
N PRO A 75 11.76 -4.33 8.93
CA PRO A 75 13.02 -4.04 8.27
C PRO A 75 13.14 -4.99 7.07
N LEU A 76 12.96 -4.47 5.86
CA LEU A 76 13.11 -5.26 4.65
C LEU A 76 14.60 -5.44 4.36
N THR A 77 14.98 -6.66 3.98
CA THR A 77 16.36 -6.97 3.55
C THR A 77 16.77 -6.16 2.31
N VAL A 78 15.78 -5.71 1.52
CA VAL A 78 15.97 -4.82 0.38
C VAL A 78 14.94 -3.70 0.43
N GLY A 79 15.41 -2.48 0.70
CA GLY A 79 14.62 -1.26 0.58
C GLY A 79 13.64 -1.03 1.74
N VAL A 80 12.50 -0.41 1.42
CA VAL A 80 11.47 -0.01 2.37
C VAL A 80 10.11 -0.34 1.80
N SER A 81 9.08 -0.53 2.66
CA SER A 81 7.73 -0.81 2.15
C SER A 81 7.26 0.32 1.24
N PRO A 82 6.70 0.01 0.05
CA PRO A 82 6.13 1.01 -0.85
C PRO A 82 5.05 1.88 -0.20
N VAL A 83 4.46 1.43 0.92
CA VAL A 83 3.46 2.20 1.65
C VAL A 83 3.97 3.56 2.15
N LEU A 84 5.29 3.73 2.31
CA LEU A 84 5.89 5.03 2.60
C LEU A 84 5.60 6.06 1.50
N ILE A 85 5.66 5.63 0.23
CA ILE A 85 5.33 6.48 -0.92
C ILE A 85 3.84 6.80 -0.91
N SER A 86 3.00 5.79 -0.69
CA SER A 86 1.54 5.97 -0.60
C SER A 86 1.16 6.94 0.52
N ARG A 87 1.73 6.79 1.71
CA ARG A 87 1.50 7.68 2.85
C ARG A 87 1.92 9.11 2.53
N ALA A 88 3.09 9.31 1.95
CA ALA A 88 3.57 10.65 1.58
C ALA A 88 2.60 11.37 0.62
N LEU A 89 2.04 10.64 -0.36
CA LEU A 89 1.05 11.21 -1.29
C LEU A 89 -0.29 11.48 -0.61
N VAL A 90 -0.80 10.54 0.18
CA VAL A 90 -2.04 10.69 0.93
C VAL A 90 -1.98 11.92 1.83
N GLU A 91 -0.88 12.10 2.55
CA GLU A 91 -0.66 13.23 3.45
C GLU A 91 -0.49 14.54 2.69
N ALA A 92 0.35 14.58 1.65
CA ALA A 92 0.62 15.79 0.89
C ALA A 92 -0.62 16.34 0.16
N PHE A 93 -1.54 15.47 -0.24
CA PHE A 93 -2.75 15.82 -0.99
C PHE A 93 -4.05 15.66 -0.20
N ASN A 94 -3.97 15.31 1.09
CA ASN A 94 -5.12 15.05 1.97
C ASN A 94 -6.16 14.10 1.32
N LEU A 95 -5.69 12.98 0.77
CA LEU A 95 -6.52 12.07 0.00
C LEU A 95 -7.45 11.25 0.90
N PRO A 96 -8.73 11.08 0.53
CA PRO A 96 -9.60 10.11 1.20
C PRO A 96 -9.07 8.69 1.03
N ILE A 97 -9.04 7.92 2.12
CA ILE A 97 -8.53 6.54 2.15
C ILE A 97 -9.68 5.58 2.43
N TYR A 98 -9.76 4.49 1.66
CA TYR A 98 -10.64 3.36 1.93
C TYR A 98 -9.80 2.09 1.96
N LEU A 99 -9.86 1.37 3.07
CA LEU A 99 -9.20 0.08 3.23
C LEU A 99 -10.25 -1.03 3.09
N PHE A 100 -9.92 -2.08 2.34
CA PHE A 100 -10.79 -3.24 2.17
C PHE A 100 -10.04 -4.49 2.64
N ASN A 101 -10.59 -5.21 3.60
CA ASN A 101 -10.07 -6.52 3.99
C ASN A 101 -10.65 -7.60 3.07
N ALA A 102 -9.87 -8.04 2.08
CA ALA A 102 -10.28 -9.02 1.09
C ALA A 102 -9.83 -10.46 1.42
N GLY A 103 -9.50 -10.75 2.69
CA GLY A 103 -9.14 -12.09 3.14
C GLY A 103 -7.81 -12.17 3.89
N LEU A 104 -7.57 -11.25 4.82
CA LEU A 104 -6.46 -11.34 5.74
C LEU A 104 -6.69 -12.42 6.82
N PRO A 105 -5.64 -13.14 7.26
CA PRO A 105 -5.74 -14.14 8.32
C PRO A 105 -5.99 -13.51 9.70
N HIS A 106 -5.65 -12.23 9.86
CA HIS A 106 -5.85 -11.45 11.07
C HIS A 106 -6.56 -10.13 10.72
N PRO A 107 -7.39 -9.59 11.61
CA PRO A 107 -8.09 -8.33 11.35
C PRO A 107 -7.11 -7.15 11.26
N PRO A 108 -7.38 -6.15 10.40
CA PRO A 108 -6.66 -4.89 10.42
C PRO A 108 -6.74 -4.16 11.77
N THR A 109 -5.71 -3.38 12.09
CA THR A 109 -5.66 -2.53 13.31
C THR A 109 -6.35 -1.18 13.13
N VAL A 110 -6.69 -0.85 11.89
CA VAL A 110 -7.37 0.38 11.48
C VAL A 110 -8.70 0.03 10.81
N PRO A 111 -9.70 0.93 10.83
CA PRO A 111 -11.00 0.65 10.20
C PRO A 111 -10.86 0.25 8.74
N ALA A 112 -11.48 -0.88 8.39
CA ALA A 112 -11.53 -1.42 7.04
C ALA A 112 -12.93 -1.95 6.74
N ILE A 113 -13.27 -1.92 5.45
CA ILE A 113 -14.49 -2.49 4.87
C ILE A 113 -14.29 -3.99 4.65
#